data_AF-A0A3R9F4P8-F1
#
_entry.id   AF-A0A3R9F4P8-F1
#
_cell.length_a   1.000
_cell.length_b   1.000
_cell.length_c   1.000
_cell.angle_alpha   90.00
_cell.angle_beta   90.00
_cell.angle_gamma   90.00
#
_symmetry.space_group_name_H-M   'P 1'
#
loop_
_entity.id
_entity.type
_entity.pdbx_description
1 polymer ?
#
loop_
_entity_poly.entity_id
_entity_poly.type
_entity_poly.pdbx_seq_one_letter_code
_entity_poly.pdbx_strand_id
1 'polypeptide(L)'
;MTVAEVGRELRRLRKAAGLTQADVARIIGVTRANLTQWETGRYLPSVENARLLDDHFRAANSLVRMVEAARSPAPAGGALLSTGGSLLEVFRRAGHSLAGLLIRDENGRAVGWRHNLQQTSEQTTLATAYGISATVVLGATYIDLHDIVEDLYAKRSDFGWQGRSAGRRPEVTAAVVDALCQASTVLSAEEGLQHLENSLDEYSRTRPFLLATALRTSARIGPDAPLTRRLADDLLAARLDFDGVLLWGEKKEPRLVSPEPSAAHTARAVVALRVLLRTGEDRPDVRDAVDVATEWLVDRTHPDDGIMEELALPQPGGRQSVRVNIKHFTSAWVVQALAEAPQVPAVRLSRALSSLWERYEAGVGLWAWGSGDLPIWMTLDAVTALRSAALAFTAPPFLPPAAE
;
A
#
# COMPACT_ATOMS: atom_id res chain seq x y z
N MET A 1 22.37 -19.15 -2.50
CA MET A 1 22.01 -19.08 -3.92
C MET A 1 22.06 -17.62 -4.33
N THR A 2 22.79 -17.26 -5.38
CA THR A 2 22.97 -15.87 -5.83
C THR A 2 22.15 -15.59 -7.08
N VAL A 3 21.81 -14.32 -7.32
CA VAL A 3 21.11 -13.88 -8.54
C VAL A 3 21.87 -14.30 -9.80
N ALA A 4 23.21 -14.26 -9.75
CA ALA A 4 24.06 -14.70 -10.85
C ALA A 4 24.00 -16.22 -11.09
N GLU A 5 23.80 -17.04 -10.06
CA GLU A 5 23.63 -18.50 -10.19
C GLU A 5 22.31 -18.85 -10.89
N VAL A 6 21.22 -18.18 -10.51
CA VAL A 6 19.92 -18.33 -11.16
C VAL A 6 20.00 -17.93 -12.64
N GLY A 7 20.63 -16.79 -12.94
CA GLY A 7 20.80 -16.32 -14.32
C GLY A 7 21.63 -17.28 -15.18
N ARG A 8 22.70 -17.87 -14.62
CA ARG A 8 23.51 -18.89 -15.30
C ARG A 8 22.71 -20.15 -15.58
N GLU A 9 21.90 -20.62 -14.63
CA GLU A 9 21.11 -21.84 -14.81
C GLU A 9 20.01 -21.66 -15.85
N LEU A 10 19.31 -20.52 -15.82
CA LEU A 10 18.34 -20.15 -16.85
C LEU A 10 18.99 -20.14 -18.25
N ARG A 11 20.18 -19.52 -18.38
CA ARG A 11 20.94 -19.49 -19.63
C ARG A 11 21.37 -20.88 -20.08
N ARG A 12 21.71 -21.78 -19.15
CA ARG A 12 22.09 -23.17 -19.43
C ARG A 12 20.91 -23.95 -19.99
N LEU A 13 19.75 -23.90 -19.34
CA LEU A 13 18.52 -24.58 -19.77
C LEU A 13 18.07 -24.09 -21.15
N ARG A 14 18.06 -22.77 -21.36
CA ARG A 14 17.74 -22.19 -22.68
C ARG A 14 18.66 -22.72 -23.78
N LYS A 15 19.97 -22.72 -23.55
CA LYS A 15 20.96 -23.19 -24.55
C LYS A 15 20.81 -24.69 -24.82
N ALA A 16 20.54 -25.49 -23.79
CA ALA A 16 20.29 -26.92 -23.95
C ALA A 16 19.04 -27.21 -24.79
N ALA A 17 18.03 -26.33 -24.71
CA ALA A 17 16.83 -26.38 -25.54
C ALA A 17 17.02 -25.79 -26.96
N GLY A 18 18.20 -25.25 -27.30
CA GLY A 18 18.48 -24.64 -28.60
C GLY A 18 17.72 -23.34 -28.88
N LEU A 19 17.17 -22.69 -27.85
CA LEU A 19 16.29 -21.52 -28.00
C LEU A 19 17.06 -20.20 -27.90
N THR A 20 16.60 -19.17 -28.62
CA THR A 20 17.10 -17.81 -28.42
C THR A 20 16.43 -17.15 -27.21
N GLN A 21 17.01 -16.05 -26.73
CA GLN A 21 16.38 -15.28 -25.65
C GLN A 21 15.01 -14.70 -26.07
N ALA A 22 14.83 -14.38 -27.35
CA ALA A 22 13.55 -13.89 -27.85
C ALA A 22 12.48 -14.99 -27.84
N ASP A 23 12.88 -16.24 -28.11
CA ASP A 23 11.96 -17.38 -28.15
C ASP A 23 11.42 -17.71 -26.77
N VAL A 24 12.29 -17.83 -25.78
CA VAL A 24 11.87 -18.11 -24.39
C VAL A 24 10.99 -16.98 -23.86
N ALA A 25 11.39 -15.72 -24.07
CA ALA A 25 10.62 -14.57 -23.61
C ALA A 25 9.19 -14.57 -24.18
N ARG A 26 9.04 -14.87 -25.48
CA ARG A 26 7.75 -15.01 -26.16
C ARG A 26 6.92 -16.17 -25.62
N ILE A 27 7.54 -17.31 -25.30
CA ILE A 27 6.86 -18.51 -24.79
C ILE A 27 6.23 -18.25 -23.41
N ILE A 28 6.93 -17.52 -22.53
CA ILE A 28 6.43 -17.22 -21.18
C ILE A 28 5.74 -15.85 -21.06
N GLY A 29 5.52 -15.15 -22.16
CA GLY A 29 4.77 -13.88 -22.17
C GLY A 29 5.52 -12.66 -21.61
N VAL A 30 6.86 -12.61 -21.71
CA VAL A 30 7.67 -11.45 -21.27
C VAL A 30 8.50 -10.84 -22.39
N THR A 31 9.12 -9.69 -22.14
CA THR A 31 10.01 -9.05 -23.12
C THR A 31 11.38 -9.73 -23.17
N ARG A 32 12.05 -9.68 -24.33
CA ARG A 32 13.45 -10.15 -24.47
C ARG A 32 14.41 -9.43 -23.49
N ALA A 33 14.12 -8.17 -23.18
CA ALA A 33 14.91 -7.38 -22.23
C ALA A 33 14.86 -7.99 -20.82
N ASN A 34 13.68 -8.42 -20.36
CA ASN A 34 13.52 -9.10 -19.06
C ASN A 34 14.35 -10.39 -19.02
N LEU A 35 14.30 -11.20 -20.06
CA LEU A 35 15.07 -12.45 -20.10
C LEU A 35 16.59 -12.18 -20.12
N THR A 36 17.04 -11.16 -20.85
CA THR A 36 18.45 -10.71 -20.84
C THR A 36 18.88 -10.31 -19.43
N GLN A 37 18.05 -9.52 -18.74
CA GLN A 37 18.30 -9.07 -17.38
C GLN A 37 18.38 -10.24 -16.37
N TRP A 38 17.56 -11.28 -16.55
CA TRP A 38 17.61 -12.46 -15.70
C TRP A 38 18.85 -13.31 -15.98
N GLU A 39 19.17 -13.59 -17.23
CA GLU A 39 20.35 -14.40 -17.60
C GLU A 39 21.68 -13.73 -17.26
N THR A 40 21.72 -12.40 -17.22
CA THR A 40 22.90 -11.63 -16.80
C THR A 40 23.01 -11.50 -15.28
N GLY A 41 22.03 -12.01 -14.52
CA GLY A 41 22.02 -11.90 -13.07
C GLY A 41 21.78 -10.48 -12.56
N ARG A 42 21.22 -9.60 -13.39
CA ARG A 42 20.88 -8.22 -13.01
C ARG A 42 19.59 -8.14 -12.20
N TYR A 43 18.65 -9.04 -12.47
CA TYR A 43 17.38 -9.19 -11.75
C TYR A 43 16.98 -10.66 -11.65
N LEU A 44 16.14 -11.01 -10.68
CA LEU A 44 15.50 -12.34 -10.61
C LEU A 44 14.13 -12.32 -11.30
N PRO A 45 13.73 -13.41 -12.00
CA PRO A 45 12.35 -13.59 -12.42
C PRO A 45 11.44 -13.65 -11.17
N SER A 46 10.19 -13.18 -11.26
CA SER A 46 9.19 -13.39 -10.20
C SER A 46 8.99 -14.89 -9.95
N VAL A 47 8.44 -15.27 -8.79
CA VAL A 47 8.12 -16.68 -8.51
C VAL A 47 7.17 -17.24 -9.57
N GLU A 48 6.21 -16.45 -10.01
CA GLU A 48 5.30 -16.79 -11.11
C GLU A 48 6.04 -17.03 -12.44
N ASN A 49 6.92 -16.11 -12.85
CA ASN A 49 7.73 -16.30 -14.06
C ASN A 49 8.71 -17.47 -13.92
N ALA A 50 9.21 -17.74 -12.71
CA ALA A 50 10.04 -18.89 -12.44
C ALA A 50 9.26 -20.20 -12.61
N ARG A 51 7.98 -20.26 -12.21
CA ARG A 51 7.09 -21.41 -12.45
C ARG A 51 6.86 -21.64 -13.93
N LEU A 52 6.56 -20.58 -14.68
CA LEU A 52 6.39 -20.67 -16.14
C LEU A 52 7.68 -21.17 -16.84
N LEU A 53 8.85 -20.73 -16.36
CA LEU A 53 10.14 -21.21 -16.84
C LEU A 53 10.41 -22.67 -16.44
N ASP A 54 10.07 -23.07 -15.21
CA ASP A 54 10.22 -24.44 -14.73
C ASP A 54 9.33 -25.41 -15.51
N ASP A 55 8.08 -25.03 -15.76
CA ASP A 55 7.13 -25.82 -16.55
C ASP A 55 7.62 -25.96 -18.00
N HIS A 56 8.09 -24.87 -18.59
CA HIS A 56 8.61 -24.87 -19.95
C HIS A 56 9.85 -25.76 -20.10
N PHE A 57 10.83 -25.63 -19.19
CA PHE A 57 12.06 -26.41 -19.23
C PHE A 57 11.95 -27.78 -18.57
N ARG A 58 10.77 -28.13 -18.03
CA ARG A 58 10.52 -29.36 -17.24
C ARG A 58 11.56 -29.54 -16.13
N ALA A 59 11.88 -28.45 -15.46
CA ALA A 59 12.96 -28.38 -14.49
C ALA A 59 12.53 -28.76 -13.06
N ALA A 60 11.36 -29.40 -12.91
CA ALA A 60 10.87 -30.03 -11.68
C ALA A 60 10.97 -29.13 -10.43
N ASN A 61 10.46 -27.90 -10.55
CA ASN A 61 10.50 -26.86 -9.52
C ASN A 61 11.92 -26.38 -9.13
N SER A 62 12.97 -26.75 -9.87
CA SER A 62 14.33 -26.36 -9.52
C SER A 62 14.58 -24.87 -9.74
N LEU A 63 14.07 -24.26 -10.81
CA LEU A 63 14.23 -22.82 -11.04
C LEU A 63 13.45 -22.00 -10.01
N VAL A 64 12.23 -22.39 -9.68
CA VAL A 64 11.40 -21.78 -8.64
C VAL A 64 12.12 -21.84 -7.31
N ARG A 65 12.62 -23.01 -6.90
CA ARG A 65 13.38 -23.16 -5.66
C ARG A 65 14.68 -22.35 -5.66
N MET A 66 15.37 -22.26 -6.79
CA MET A 66 16.57 -21.44 -6.94
C MET A 66 16.25 -19.94 -6.85
N VAL A 67 15.14 -19.51 -7.45
CA VAL A 67 14.65 -18.12 -7.39
C VAL A 67 14.21 -17.78 -5.98
N GLU A 68 13.46 -18.66 -5.31
CA GLU A 68 13.06 -18.53 -3.92
C GLU A 68 14.30 -18.47 -3.01
N ALA A 69 15.27 -19.38 -3.18
CA ALA A 69 16.52 -19.37 -2.42
C ALA A 69 17.46 -18.18 -2.73
N ALA A 70 17.31 -17.54 -3.90
CA ALA A 70 18.04 -16.32 -4.24
C ALA A 70 17.32 -15.05 -3.79
N ARG A 71 15.99 -15.10 -3.62
CA ARG A 71 15.15 -14.06 -3.00
C ARG A 71 15.21 -14.10 -1.47
N SER A 72 15.38 -15.29 -0.92
CA SER A 72 15.64 -15.57 0.49
C SER A 72 17.09 -16.05 0.62
N PRO A 73 18.09 -15.14 0.54
CA PRO A 73 19.44 -15.55 0.85
C PRO A 73 19.46 -16.17 2.26
N ALA A 74 19.96 -17.40 2.38
CA ALA A 74 20.41 -17.92 3.66
C ALA A 74 21.29 -16.85 4.33
N PRO A 75 21.17 -16.62 5.64
CA PRO A 75 21.71 -15.45 6.31
C PRO A 75 23.23 -15.41 6.11
N ALA A 76 23.68 -14.61 5.15
CA ALA A 76 25.07 -14.41 4.87
C ALA A 76 25.60 -13.48 5.95
N GLY A 77 26.29 -14.06 6.93
CA GLY A 77 27.13 -13.36 7.89
C GLY A 77 26.37 -12.33 8.73
N GLY A 78 25.89 -12.78 9.89
CA GLY A 78 25.50 -11.88 10.96
C GLY A 78 26.66 -10.95 11.33
N ALA A 79 26.70 -9.77 10.72
CA ALA A 79 26.78 -8.59 11.56
C ALA A 79 25.55 -8.70 12.46
N LEU A 80 25.78 -9.00 13.74
CA LEU A 80 24.76 -8.97 14.77
C LEU A 80 23.94 -7.69 14.56
N LEU A 81 22.76 -7.79 13.95
CA LEU A 81 21.71 -6.84 14.21
C LEU A 81 21.38 -7.08 15.66
N SER A 82 21.91 -6.21 16.52
CA SER A 82 21.50 -6.11 17.91
C SER A 82 19.98 -6.28 17.96
N THR A 83 19.54 -7.37 18.59
CA THR A 83 18.16 -7.70 18.91
C THR A 83 17.60 -6.75 19.98
N GLY A 84 17.75 -5.43 19.79
CA GLY A 84 17.54 -4.42 20.83
C GLY A 84 17.08 -3.04 20.33
N GLY A 85 16.55 -2.93 19.11
CA GLY A 85 15.92 -1.68 18.67
C GLY A 85 14.48 -1.58 19.18
N SER A 86 14.08 -0.47 19.80
CA SER A 86 12.68 -0.24 20.15
C SER A 86 11.88 0.20 18.92
N LEU A 87 10.54 0.16 18.96
CA LEU A 87 9.70 0.74 17.89
C LEU A 87 10.04 2.22 17.63
N LEU A 88 10.41 2.95 18.69
CA LEU A 88 10.91 4.33 18.60
C LEU A 88 12.16 4.43 17.72
N GLU A 89 13.09 3.48 17.81
CA GLU A 89 14.28 3.46 16.97
C GLU A 89 13.95 3.20 15.51
N VAL A 90 13.01 2.28 15.25
CA VAL A 90 12.50 2.06 13.89
C VAL A 90 11.89 3.34 13.33
N PHE A 91 11.05 4.03 14.12
CA PHE A 91 10.41 5.28 13.69
C PHE A 91 11.43 6.39 13.44
N ARG A 92 12.43 6.54 14.32
CA ARG A 92 13.53 7.48 14.09
C ARG A 92 14.27 7.15 12.79
N ARG A 93 14.62 5.89 12.56
CA ARG A 93 15.32 5.49 11.35
C ARG A 93 14.51 5.80 10.09
N ALA A 94 13.23 5.44 10.08
CA ALA A 94 12.33 5.76 8.97
C ALA A 94 12.22 7.28 8.74
N GLY A 95 12.12 8.07 9.81
CA GLY A 95 12.12 9.54 9.73
C GLY A 95 13.40 10.09 9.12
N HIS A 96 14.58 9.60 9.53
CA HIS A 96 15.86 10.06 8.99
C HIS A 96 15.99 9.69 7.50
N SER A 97 15.58 8.48 7.14
CA SER A 97 15.57 8.03 5.74
C SER A 97 14.65 8.89 4.88
N LEU A 98 13.42 9.19 5.35
CA LEU A 98 12.50 10.08 4.63
C LEU A 98 13.05 11.51 4.49
N ALA A 99 13.71 12.04 5.52
CA ALA A 99 14.35 13.35 5.46
C ALA A 99 15.50 13.39 4.44
N GLY A 100 16.31 12.34 4.36
CA GLY A 100 17.38 12.21 3.36
C GLY A 100 16.86 12.06 1.93
N LEU A 101 15.62 11.62 1.75
CA LEU A 101 14.97 11.41 0.46
C LEU A 101 14.04 12.57 0.05
N LEU A 102 13.94 13.61 0.88
CA LEU A 102 13.19 14.83 0.59
C LEU A 102 13.89 15.60 -0.53
N ILE A 103 13.16 15.87 -1.62
CA ILE A 103 13.68 16.64 -2.75
C ILE A 103 13.78 18.11 -2.32
N ARG A 104 14.88 18.73 -2.70
CA ARG A 104 15.10 20.17 -2.59
C ARG A 104 15.34 20.77 -3.97
N ASP A 105 14.87 21.99 -4.17
CA ASP A 105 15.15 22.76 -5.38
C ASP A 105 16.58 23.34 -5.37
N GLU A 106 16.92 24.10 -6.40
CA GLU A 106 18.24 24.74 -6.56
C GLU A 106 18.57 25.73 -5.43
N ASN A 107 17.56 26.24 -4.73
CA ASN A 107 17.71 27.17 -3.60
C ASN A 107 17.73 26.43 -2.25
N GLY A 108 17.67 25.10 -2.25
CA GLY A 108 17.64 24.28 -1.04
C GLY A 108 16.26 24.20 -0.38
N ARG A 109 15.21 24.78 -0.97
CA ARG A 109 13.83 24.72 -0.47
C ARG A 109 13.26 23.32 -0.69
N ALA A 110 12.56 22.80 0.31
CA ALA A 110 11.96 21.48 0.22
C ALA A 110 10.73 21.50 -0.70
N VAL A 111 10.64 20.55 -1.63
CA VAL A 111 9.55 20.49 -2.63
C VAL A 111 8.67 19.24 -2.50
N GLY A 112 9.14 18.22 -1.77
CA GLY A 112 8.38 17.01 -1.47
C GLY A 112 9.06 15.71 -1.90
N TRP A 113 8.26 14.66 -2.10
CA TRP A 113 8.79 13.30 -2.28
C TRP A 113 8.35 12.65 -3.59
N ARG A 114 9.11 11.63 -3.97
CA ARG A 114 8.86 10.79 -5.15
C ARG A 114 7.90 9.66 -4.81
N HIS A 115 7.19 9.20 -5.84
CA HIS A 115 6.28 8.06 -5.71
C HIS A 115 7.05 6.77 -5.38
N ASN A 116 8.14 6.48 -6.12
CA ASN A 116 9.16 5.51 -5.75
C ASN A 116 10.43 6.29 -5.37
N LEU A 117 10.86 6.12 -4.13
CA LEU A 117 11.92 6.90 -3.49
C LEU A 117 13.31 6.64 -4.07
N GLN A 118 13.50 5.54 -4.81
CA GLN A 118 14.78 5.21 -5.47
C GLN A 118 14.92 5.81 -6.86
N GLN A 119 13.83 6.29 -7.46
CA GLN A 119 13.84 6.79 -8.83
C GLN A 119 14.33 8.23 -8.90
N THR A 120 14.73 8.69 -10.09
CA THR A 120 15.17 10.08 -10.33
C THR A 120 14.04 11.00 -10.79
N SER A 121 12.78 10.55 -10.71
CA SER A 121 11.64 11.37 -11.15
C SER A 121 11.44 12.59 -10.25
N GLU A 122 10.66 13.55 -10.74
CA GLU A 122 10.16 14.63 -9.90
C GLU A 122 9.21 14.11 -8.80
N GLN A 123 9.02 14.97 -7.80
CA GLN A 123 8.00 14.86 -6.77
C GLN A 123 6.60 14.81 -7.38
N THR A 124 5.66 14.16 -6.71
CA THR A 124 4.25 14.15 -7.12
C THR A 124 3.35 14.59 -5.97
N THR A 125 2.22 15.21 -6.28
CA THR A 125 1.21 15.64 -5.30
C THR A 125 0.87 14.54 -4.30
N LEU A 126 0.57 13.33 -4.80
CA LEU A 126 0.23 12.18 -3.98
C LEU A 126 1.39 11.72 -3.09
N ALA A 127 2.59 11.62 -3.65
CA ALA A 127 3.75 11.19 -2.89
C ALA A 127 4.12 12.21 -1.80
N THR A 128 4.03 13.51 -2.12
CA THR A 128 4.26 14.58 -1.15
C THR A 128 3.26 14.54 -0.01
N ALA A 129 1.97 14.33 -0.29
CA ALA A 129 0.95 14.14 0.74
C ALA A 129 1.27 12.95 1.67
N TYR A 130 1.66 11.81 1.10
CA TYR A 130 2.09 10.66 1.90
C TYR A 130 3.34 10.94 2.74
N GLY A 131 4.32 11.70 2.22
CA GLY A 131 5.51 12.08 2.96
C GLY A 131 5.21 13.01 4.14
N ILE A 132 4.29 13.96 3.98
CA ILE A 132 3.79 14.81 5.06
C ILE A 132 3.13 13.94 6.14
N SER A 133 2.15 13.11 5.78
CA SER A 133 1.46 12.25 6.75
C SER A 133 2.42 11.28 7.44
N ALA A 134 3.39 10.73 6.72
CA ALA A 134 4.41 9.85 7.32
C ALA A 134 5.28 10.60 8.31
N THR A 135 5.70 11.83 7.98
CA THR A 135 6.47 12.71 8.88
C THR A 135 5.71 12.99 10.17
N VAL A 136 4.40 13.26 10.08
CA VAL A 136 3.51 13.48 11.25
C VAL A 136 3.39 12.21 12.09
N VAL A 137 3.12 11.06 11.48
CA VAL A 137 2.97 9.79 12.21
C VAL A 137 4.28 9.37 12.90
N LEU A 138 5.41 9.64 12.27
CA LEU A 138 6.76 9.36 12.81
C LEU A 138 7.22 10.35 13.88
N GLY A 139 6.56 11.50 14.02
CA GLY A 139 7.00 12.58 14.90
C GLY A 139 8.34 13.19 14.49
N ALA A 140 8.65 13.21 13.18
CA ALA A 140 9.91 13.71 12.65
C ALA A 140 9.91 15.24 12.51
N THR A 141 9.83 15.94 13.64
CA THR A 141 9.67 17.41 13.74
C THR A 141 10.84 18.23 13.18
N TYR A 142 11.98 17.61 12.88
CA TYR A 142 13.14 18.26 12.27
C TYR A 142 13.01 18.40 10.74
N ILE A 143 11.98 17.81 10.14
CA ILE A 143 11.64 18.04 8.73
C ILE A 143 10.72 19.26 8.67
N ASP A 144 11.22 20.37 8.14
CA ASP A 144 10.38 21.56 7.90
C ASP A 144 9.40 21.28 6.76
N LEU A 145 8.11 21.37 7.07
CA LEU A 145 7.01 21.10 6.15
C LEU A 145 6.37 22.38 5.61
N HIS A 146 6.76 23.57 6.07
CA HIS A 146 6.04 24.81 5.77
C HIS A 146 5.92 25.08 4.26
N ASP A 147 7.05 25.12 3.56
CA ASP A 147 7.08 25.37 2.11
C ASP A 147 6.32 24.29 1.33
N ILE A 148 6.44 23.03 1.74
CA ILE A 148 5.79 21.89 1.09
C ILE A 148 4.27 21.98 1.24
N VAL A 149 3.79 22.36 2.43
CA VAL A 149 2.36 22.53 2.75
C VAL A 149 1.77 23.67 1.91
N GLU A 150 2.44 24.82 1.84
CA GLU A 150 1.99 25.96 1.04
C GLU A 150 1.94 25.61 -0.45
N ASP A 151 2.98 24.95 -0.98
CA ASP A 151 3.01 24.52 -2.38
C ASP A 151 1.95 23.47 -2.69
N LEU A 152 1.68 22.57 -1.74
CA LEU A 152 0.63 21.56 -1.90
C LEU A 152 -0.76 22.20 -1.89
N TYR A 153 -1.01 23.15 -1.00
CA TYR A 153 -2.27 23.89 -0.94
C TYR A 153 -2.51 24.76 -2.19
N ALA A 154 -1.44 25.35 -2.75
CA ALA A 154 -1.51 26.14 -3.97
C ALA A 154 -1.93 25.32 -5.21
N LYS A 155 -1.73 23.99 -5.20
CA LYS A 155 -2.09 23.08 -6.32
C LYS A 155 -3.57 22.68 -6.38
N ARG A 156 -4.42 23.23 -5.50
CA ARG A 156 -5.85 22.93 -5.48
C ARG A 156 -6.55 23.34 -6.78
N SER A 157 -7.60 22.62 -7.13
CA SER A 157 -8.48 22.89 -8.26
C SER A 157 -9.93 22.66 -7.87
N ASP A 158 -10.88 22.97 -8.76
CA ASP A 158 -12.31 22.75 -8.53
C ASP A 158 -12.63 21.27 -8.24
N PHE A 159 -11.84 20.33 -8.76
CA PHE A 159 -11.99 18.87 -8.54
C PHE A 159 -11.11 18.33 -7.38
N GLY A 160 -10.56 19.22 -6.55
CA GLY A 160 -9.57 18.89 -5.54
C GLY A 160 -8.16 18.85 -6.10
N TRP A 161 -7.38 17.82 -5.79
CA TRP A 161 -5.98 17.69 -6.21
C TRP A 161 -5.80 16.59 -7.24
N GLN A 162 -4.89 16.83 -8.18
CA GLN A 162 -4.62 15.91 -9.28
C GLN A 162 -3.27 15.21 -9.10
N GLY A 163 -3.19 13.98 -9.61
CA GLY A 163 -1.94 13.24 -9.73
C GLY A 163 -1.21 13.59 -11.02
N ARG A 164 -0.63 12.58 -11.68
CA ARG A 164 0.00 12.75 -13.01
C ARG A 164 -1.02 12.88 -14.15
N SER A 165 -2.27 12.50 -13.91
CA SER A 165 -3.36 12.56 -14.88
C SER A 165 -4.41 13.57 -14.45
N ALA A 166 -5.03 14.23 -15.42
CA ALA A 166 -6.12 15.17 -15.20
C ALA A 166 -7.39 14.44 -14.74
N GLY A 167 -8.33 15.22 -14.19
CA GLY A 167 -9.65 14.76 -13.77
C GLY A 167 -9.80 14.55 -12.27
N ARG A 168 -10.90 13.89 -11.90
CA ARG A 168 -11.27 13.59 -10.52
C ARG A 168 -10.39 12.49 -9.95
N ARG A 169 -9.76 12.75 -8.80
CA ARG A 169 -8.82 11.84 -8.12
C ARG A 169 -9.13 11.77 -6.63
N PRO A 170 -10.18 11.05 -6.21
CA PRO A 170 -10.59 10.99 -4.81
C PRO A 170 -9.48 10.54 -3.86
N GLU A 171 -8.65 9.59 -4.29
CA GLU A 171 -7.53 9.08 -3.51
C GLU A 171 -6.40 10.11 -3.33
N VAL A 172 -6.18 10.96 -4.33
CA VAL A 172 -5.19 12.04 -4.26
C VAL A 172 -5.72 13.17 -3.40
N THR A 173 -6.96 13.60 -3.64
CA THR A 173 -7.62 14.63 -2.83
C THR A 173 -7.71 14.21 -1.37
N ALA A 174 -8.15 12.99 -1.07
CA ALA A 174 -8.23 12.49 0.31
C ALA A 174 -6.86 12.48 1.00
N ALA A 175 -5.79 12.09 0.29
CA ALA A 175 -4.43 12.11 0.84
C ALA A 175 -3.95 13.54 1.11
N VAL A 176 -4.21 14.48 0.20
CA VAL A 176 -3.80 15.88 0.37
C VAL A 176 -4.56 16.55 1.50
N VAL A 177 -5.89 16.42 1.53
CA VAL A 177 -6.72 16.96 2.61
C VAL A 177 -6.26 16.41 3.96
N ASP A 178 -6.02 15.10 4.05
CA ASP A 178 -5.51 14.49 5.28
C ASP A 178 -4.14 15.05 5.70
N ALA A 179 -3.22 15.21 4.75
CA ALA A 179 -1.90 15.75 5.00
C ALA A 179 -1.94 17.22 5.46
N LEU A 180 -2.72 18.07 4.79
CA LEU A 180 -2.84 19.49 5.12
C LEU A 180 -3.48 19.68 6.49
N CYS A 181 -4.58 18.98 6.80
CA CYS A 181 -5.24 19.07 8.10
C CYS A 181 -4.38 18.53 9.27
N GLN A 182 -3.47 17.59 9.00
CA GLN A 182 -2.54 17.07 10.01
C GLN A 182 -1.33 17.98 10.26
N ALA A 183 -0.85 18.67 9.24
CA ALA A 183 0.41 19.40 9.28
C ALA A 183 0.25 20.92 9.46
N SER A 184 -0.91 21.50 9.14
CA SER A 184 -1.16 22.93 9.26
C SER A 184 -2.64 23.28 9.43
N THR A 185 -2.92 24.58 9.51
CA THR A 185 -4.28 25.14 9.56
C THR A 185 -4.65 25.86 8.26
N VAL A 186 -3.89 25.65 7.17
CA VAL A 186 -4.10 26.37 5.89
C VAL A 186 -5.42 25.97 5.23
N LEU A 187 -5.87 24.73 5.46
CA LEU A 187 -7.10 24.17 4.92
C LEU A 187 -8.11 23.99 6.04
N SER A 188 -9.26 24.65 5.93
CA SER A 188 -10.36 24.44 6.88
C SER A 188 -11.04 23.08 6.67
N ALA A 189 -11.70 22.55 7.71
CA ALA A 189 -12.44 21.29 7.59
C ALA A 189 -13.56 21.37 6.55
N GLU A 190 -14.29 22.49 6.49
CA GLU A 190 -15.36 22.73 5.52
C GLU A 190 -14.83 22.73 4.08
N GLU A 191 -13.75 23.46 3.82
CA GLU A 191 -13.09 23.50 2.51
C GLU A 191 -12.54 22.12 2.11
N GLY A 192 -11.92 21.41 3.05
CA GLY A 192 -11.42 20.05 2.83
C GLY A 192 -12.53 19.06 2.45
N LEU A 193 -13.67 19.11 3.14
CA LEU A 193 -14.85 18.30 2.81
C LEU A 193 -15.42 18.66 1.43
N GLN A 194 -15.49 19.96 1.10
CA GLN A 194 -15.98 20.41 -0.20
C GLN A 194 -15.10 19.92 -1.35
N HIS A 195 -13.78 20.01 -1.22
CA HIS A 195 -12.86 19.49 -2.23
C HIS A 195 -12.94 17.97 -2.35
N LEU A 196 -13.09 17.26 -1.23
CA LEU A 196 -13.26 15.81 -1.24
C LEU A 196 -14.55 15.41 -1.98
N GLU A 197 -15.67 16.08 -1.69
CA GLU A 197 -16.92 15.90 -2.42
C GLU A 197 -16.78 16.16 -3.92
N ASN A 198 -16.11 17.26 -4.29
CA ASN A 198 -15.88 17.62 -5.69
C ASN A 198 -14.91 16.67 -6.41
N SER A 199 -14.18 15.83 -5.68
CA SER A 199 -13.30 14.83 -6.27
C SER A 199 -14.01 13.51 -6.56
N LEU A 200 -15.20 13.27 -6.01
CA LEU A 200 -15.96 12.03 -6.15
C LEU A 200 -16.90 12.08 -7.37
N ASP A 201 -17.24 10.91 -7.89
CA ASP A 201 -18.18 10.70 -9.00
C ASP A 201 -18.89 9.34 -8.89
N GLU A 202 -19.74 9.00 -9.87
CA GLU A 202 -20.45 7.71 -9.89
C GLU A 202 -19.49 6.52 -9.98
N TYR A 203 -18.37 6.66 -10.70
CA TYR A 203 -17.35 5.61 -10.77
C TYR A 203 -16.76 5.32 -9.39
N SER A 204 -16.47 6.37 -8.62
CA SER A 204 -15.94 6.27 -7.26
C SER A 204 -16.83 5.45 -6.33
N ARG A 205 -18.16 5.53 -6.49
CA ARG A 205 -19.14 4.75 -5.70
C ARG A 205 -19.06 3.24 -5.93
N THR A 206 -18.47 2.80 -7.04
CA THR A 206 -18.28 1.38 -7.34
C THR A 206 -16.97 0.81 -6.80
N ARG A 207 -16.14 1.64 -6.15
CA ARG A 207 -14.78 1.31 -5.72
C ARG A 207 -14.63 1.42 -4.21
N PRO A 208 -14.69 0.29 -3.46
CA PRO A 208 -14.46 0.26 -2.03
C PRO A 208 -13.17 0.95 -1.59
N PHE A 209 -12.08 0.85 -2.36
CA PHE A 209 -10.83 1.57 -2.07
C PHE A 209 -11.02 3.09 -2.02
N LEU A 210 -11.69 3.67 -3.02
CA LEU A 210 -11.92 5.12 -3.11
C LEU A 210 -12.86 5.59 -2.01
N LEU A 211 -13.96 4.86 -1.78
CA LEU A 211 -14.93 5.14 -0.72
C LEU A 211 -14.29 5.08 0.67
N ALA A 212 -13.56 4.01 0.99
CA ALA A 212 -12.91 3.86 2.29
C ALA A 212 -11.84 4.94 2.53
N THR A 213 -11.10 5.32 1.49
CA THR A 213 -10.08 6.39 1.58
C THR A 213 -10.74 7.74 1.86
N ALA A 214 -11.79 8.09 1.11
CA ALA A 214 -12.53 9.33 1.32
C ALA A 214 -13.22 9.37 2.69
N LEU A 215 -13.90 8.29 3.08
CA LEU A 215 -14.60 8.19 4.36
C LEU A 215 -13.63 8.36 5.54
N ARG A 216 -12.46 7.70 5.47
CA ARG A 216 -11.45 7.79 6.53
C ARG A 216 -10.99 9.23 6.75
N THR A 217 -10.81 10.01 5.68
CA THR A 217 -10.45 11.43 5.79
C THR A 217 -11.63 12.27 6.26
N SER A 218 -12.82 12.11 5.68
CA SER A 218 -14.00 12.90 6.05
C SER A 218 -14.43 12.67 7.50
N ALA A 219 -14.34 11.44 8.01
CA ALA A 219 -14.66 11.10 9.38
C ALA A 219 -13.70 11.72 10.41
N ARG A 220 -12.46 12.04 10.02
CA ARG A 220 -11.50 12.75 10.89
C ARG A 220 -11.77 14.24 10.99
N ILE A 221 -12.12 14.88 9.87
CA ILE A 221 -12.24 16.35 9.79
C ILE A 221 -13.67 16.83 9.99
N GLY A 222 -14.67 15.98 9.75
CA GLY A 222 -16.09 16.30 9.88
C GLY A 222 -16.93 15.04 10.02
N PRO A 223 -16.91 14.37 11.19
CA PRO A 223 -17.64 13.12 11.43
C PRO A 223 -19.15 13.25 11.17
N ASP A 224 -19.75 14.38 11.57
CA ASP A 224 -21.18 14.63 11.44
C ASP A 224 -21.56 15.35 10.13
N ALA A 225 -20.60 15.49 9.21
CA ALA A 225 -20.85 16.14 7.92
C ALA A 225 -21.77 15.27 7.04
N PRO A 226 -22.66 15.88 6.23
CA PRO A 226 -23.50 15.14 5.28
C PRO A 226 -22.69 14.25 4.33
N LEU A 227 -21.52 14.72 3.89
CA LEU A 227 -20.60 13.93 3.06
C LEU A 227 -20.15 12.65 3.77
N THR A 228 -19.80 12.72 5.05
CA THR A 228 -19.32 11.57 5.83
C THR A 228 -20.42 10.52 5.99
N ARG A 229 -21.65 10.95 6.32
CA ARG A 229 -22.81 10.03 6.38
C ARG A 229 -23.05 9.33 5.05
N ARG A 230 -23.07 10.09 3.94
CA ARG A 230 -23.24 9.53 2.59
C ARG A 230 -22.13 8.55 2.22
N LEU A 231 -20.87 8.87 2.52
CA LEU A 231 -19.73 7.99 2.23
C LEU A 231 -19.80 6.68 3.03
N ALA A 232 -20.29 6.73 4.27
CA ALA A 232 -20.52 5.54 5.08
C ALA A 232 -21.61 4.66 4.45
N ASP A 233 -22.74 5.27 4.06
CA ASP A 233 -23.84 4.57 3.40
C ASP A 233 -23.41 3.96 2.06
N ASP A 234 -22.68 4.72 1.22
CA ASP A 234 -22.12 4.25 -0.04
C ASP A 234 -21.14 3.08 0.18
N LEU A 235 -20.28 3.16 1.20
CA LEU A 235 -19.34 2.08 1.53
C LEU A 235 -20.07 0.83 2.01
N LEU A 236 -21.06 0.95 2.89
CA LEU A 236 -21.89 -0.18 3.32
C LEU A 236 -22.66 -0.80 2.14
N ALA A 237 -23.16 0.02 1.23
CA ALA A 237 -23.83 -0.39 0.02
C ALA A 237 -22.88 -1.04 -0.99
N ALA A 238 -21.57 -0.79 -0.92
CA ALA A 238 -20.56 -1.39 -1.79
C ALA A 238 -20.23 -2.86 -1.45
N ARG A 239 -20.79 -3.42 -0.37
CA ARG A 239 -20.62 -4.83 -0.02
C ARG A 239 -21.27 -5.78 -1.03
N LEU A 240 -20.70 -6.97 -1.12
CA LEU A 240 -21.20 -8.12 -1.88
C LEU A 240 -21.42 -9.30 -0.94
N ASP A 241 -22.39 -10.13 -1.26
CA ASP A 241 -22.70 -11.35 -0.52
C ASP A 241 -21.78 -12.49 -1.00
N PHE A 242 -21.02 -13.05 -0.05
CA PHE A 242 -20.18 -14.22 -0.24
C PHE A 242 -20.61 -15.30 0.74
N ASP A 243 -21.47 -16.22 0.27
CA ASP A 243 -22.01 -17.33 1.06
C ASP A 243 -22.72 -16.88 2.36
N GLY A 244 -23.50 -15.81 2.29
CA GLY A 244 -24.24 -15.23 3.42
C GLY A 244 -23.45 -14.19 4.21
N VAL A 245 -22.21 -13.90 3.84
CA VAL A 245 -21.35 -12.92 4.51
C VAL A 245 -21.13 -11.69 3.62
N LEU A 246 -21.56 -10.52 4.09
CA LEU A 246 -21.40 -9.26 3.37
C LEU A 246 -20.00 -8.66 3.57
N LEU A 247 -19.18 -8.65 2.52
CA LEU A 247 -17.79 -8.17 2.55
C LEU A 247 -17.47 -7.26 1.37
N TRP A 248 -16.26 -6.69 1.37
CA TRP A 248 -15.78 -5.84 0.29
C TRP A 248 -14.83 -6.59 -0.64
N GLY A 249 -15.17 -6.60 -1.93
CA GLY A 249 -14.25 -6.96 -3.02
C GLY A 249 -13.50 -5.74 -3.55
N GLU A 250 -12.79 -5.91 -4.67
CA GLU A 250 -12.11 -4.80 -5.37
C GLU A 250 -13.11 -3.75 -5.90
N LYS A 251 -14.29 -4.20 -6.34
CA LYS A 251 -15.28 -3.36 -7.00
C LYS A 251 -16.68 -3.94 -6.91
N LYS A 252 -17.67 -3.06 -7.05
CA LYS A 252 -19.10 -3.41 -7.20
C LYS A 252 -19.61 -2.83 -8.51
N GLU A 253 -19.56 -3.65 -9.55
CA GLU A 253 -20.02 -3.29 -10.90
C GLU A 253 -21.15 -4.24 -11.34
N PRO A 254 -22.06 -3.79 -12.22
CA PRO A 254 -23.01 -4.69 -12.84
C PRO A 254 -22.29 -5.81 -13.61
N ARG A 255 -22.81 -7.04 -13.52
CA ARG A 255 -22.34 -8.21 -14.30
C ARG A 255 -20.92 -8.69 -13.95
N LEU A 256 -20.44 -8.45 -12.72
CA LEU A 256 -19.25 -9.14 -12.23
C LEU A 256 -19.48 -10.67 -12.28
N VAL A 257 -18.52 -11.37 -12.87
CA VAL A 257 -18.52 -12.84 -12.93
C VAL A 257 -17.69 -13.33 -11.75
N SER A 258 -18.29 -14.13 -10.88
CA SER A 258 -17.63 -14.76 -9.72
C SER A 258 -16.75 -13.80 -8.91
N PRO A 259 -17.30 -12.68 -8.37
CA PRO A 259 -16.52 -11.79 -7.53
C PRO A 259 -15.98 -12.53 -6.31
N GLU A 260 -14.82 -12.10 -5.81
CA GLU A 260 -14.19 -12.65 -4.60
C GLU A 260 -14.08 -11.58 -3.51
N PRO A 261 -14.15 -11.96 -2.22
CA PRO A 261 -13.87 -11.05 -1.12
C PRO A 261 -12.39 -10.69 -1.10
N SER A 262 -12.07 -9.43 -0.80
CA SER A 262 -10.70 -8.94 -0.79
C SER A 262 -10.28 -8.52 0.61
N ALA A 263 -9.19 -9.12 1.11
CA ALA A 263 -8.62 -8.78 2.41
C ALA A 263 -8.21 -7.31 2.52
N ALA A 264 -7.57 -6.76 1.49
CA ALA A 264 -7.14 -5.37 1.50
C ALA A 264 -8.34 -4.40 1.54
N HIS A 265 -9.35 -4.62 0.70
CA HIS A 265 -10.54 -3.76 0.64
C HIS A 265 -11.39 -3.87 1.90
N THR A 266 -11.58 -5.09 2.41
CA THR A 266 -12.30 -5.36 3.66
C THR A 266 -11.58 -4.71 4.85
N ALA A 267 -10.26 -4.88 4.97
CA ALA A 267 -9.49 -4.26 6.05
C ALA A 267 -9.51 -2.73 5.99
N ARG A 268 -9.39 -2.13 4.79
CA ARG A 268 -9.52 -0.67 4.61
C ARG A 268 -10.90 -0.16 5.01
N ALA A 269 -11.97 -0.87 4.62
CA ALA A 269 -13.32 -0.51 4.98
C ALA A 269 -13.54 -0.56 6.50
N VAL A 270 -13.07 -1.63 7.16
CA VAL A 270 -13.09 -1.76 8.63
C VAL A 270 -12.37 -0.59 9.29
N VAL A 271 -11.16 -0.25 8.83
CA VAL A 271 -10.39 0.88 9.39
C VAL A 271 -11.14 2.21 9.21
N ALA A 272 -11.72 2.47 8.04
CA ALA A 272 -12.47 3.70 7.78
C ALA A 272 -13.73 3.81 8.66
N LEU A 273 -14.52 2.74 8.74
CA LEU A 273 -15.75 2.68 9.53
C LEU A 273 -15.48 2.77 11.03
N ARG A 274 -14.35 2.22 11.51
CA ARG A 274 -13.96 2.38 12.92
C ARG A 274 -13.54 3.80 13.28
N VAL A 275 -12.92 4.53 12.35
CA VAL A 275 -12.67 5.97 12.55
C VAL A 275 -13.99 6.68 12.75
N LEU A 276 -15.00 6.41 11.89
CA LEU A 276 -16.34 6.97 12.03
C LEU A 276 -16.99 6.62 13.38
N LEU A 277 -16.96 5.35 13.80
CA LEU A 277 -17.52 4.92 15.09
C LEU A 277 -16.85 5.58 16.30
N ARG A 278 -15.61 6.07 16.18
CA ARG A 278 -14.92 6.79 17.25
C ARG A 278 -15.26 8.27 17.30
N THR A 279 -15.54 8.88 16.15
CA THR A 279 -15.63 10.34 16.02
C THR A 279 -17.03 10.86 15.75
N GLY A 280 -17.96 10.00 15.31
CA GLY A 280 -19.32 10.39 14.93
C GLY A 280 -20.42 9.68 15.73
N GLU A 281 -21.64 9.81 15.21
CA GLU A 281 -22.87 9.22 15.78
C GLU A 281 -22.82 7.68 15.85
N ASP A 282 -23.48 7.12 16.87
CA ASP A 282 -23.63 5.66 17.00
C ASP A 282 -24.49 5.09 15.87
N ARG A 283 -23.91 4.16 15.11
CA ARG A 283 -24.50 3.55 13.91
C ARG A 283 -24.45 2.02 14.04
N PRO A 284 -25.56 1.37 14.46
CA PRO A 284 -25.60 -0.09 14.66
C PRO A 284 -25.27 -0.87 13.39
N ASP A 285 -25.75 -0.42 12.23
CA ASP A 285 -25.47 -1.02 10.93
C ASP A 285 -23.98 -0.96 10.54
N VAL A 286 -23.29 0.12 10.94
CA VAL A 286 -21.83 0.25 10.78
C VAL A 286 -21.09 -0.69 11.73
N ARG A 287 -21.55 -0.78 12.99
CA ARG A 287 -20.97 -1.68 14.00
C ARG A 287 -21.07 -3.15 13.55
N ASP A 288 -22.26 -3.59 13.14
CA ASP A 288 -22.49 -4.94 12.64
C ASP A 288 -21.60 -5.25 11.43
N ALA A 289 -21.45 -4.29 10.50
CA ALA A 289 -20.58 -4.46 9.34
C ALA A 289 -19.10 -4.57 9.72
N VAL A 290 -18.65 -3.78 10.69
CA VAL A 290 -17.29 -3.85 11.22
C VAL A 290 -17.04 -5.19 11.91
N ASP A 291 -17.97 -5.66 12.74
CA ASP A 291 -17.82 -6.89 13.52
C ASP A 291 -17.73 -8.12 12.60
N VAL A 292 -18.70 -8.27 11.66
CA VAL A 292 -18.70 -9.36 10.67
C VAL A 292 -17.43 -9.38 9.83
N ALA A 293 -16.98 -8.22 9.35
CA ALA A 293 -15.79 -8.13 8.52
C ALA A 293 -14.49 -8.37 9.31
N THR A 294 -14.47 -7.99 10.58
CA THR A 294 -13.33 -8.23 11.47
C THR A 294 -13.20 -9.72 11.77
N GLU A 295 -14.31 -10.39 12.10
CA GLU A 295 -14.35 -11.83 12.31
C GLU A 295 -13.85 -12.58 11.07
N TRP A 296 -14.31 -12.18 9.89
CA TRP A 296 -13.82 -12.74 8.63
C TRP A 296 -12.31 -12.56 8.41
N LEU A 297 -11.74 -11.40 8.78
CA LEU A 297 -10.30 -11.14 8.71
C LEU A 297 -9.49 -11.98 9.70
N VAL A 298 -10.10 -12.35 10.83
CA VAL A 298 -9.51 -13.22 11.86
C VAL A 298 -9.48 -14.67 11.40
N ASP A 299 -10.60 -15.18 10.88
CA ASP A 299 -10.80 -16.61 10.68
C ASP A 299 -10.16 -17.17 9.41
N ARG A 300 -10.02 -16.36 8.35
CA ARG A 300 -9.56 -16.87 7.05
C ARG A 300 -8.06 -16.70 6.83
N THR A 301 -7.44 -17.74 6.26
CA THR A 301 -6.09 -17.65 5.70
C THR A 301 -6.15 -16.97 4.33
N HIS A 302 -5.89 -15.68 4.31
CA HIS A 302 -5.74 -14.90 3.08
C HIS A 302 -4.30 -14.40 2.91
N PRO A 303 -3.83 -14.12 1.69
CA PRO A 303 -2.52 -13.52 1.47
C PRO A 303 -2.46 -12.13 2.11
N ASP A 304 -1.59 -11.98 3.12
CA ASP A 304 -1.31 -10.67 3.72
C ASP A 304 -0.26 -9.90 2.88
N ASP A 305 0.14 -10.41 1.71
CA ASP A 305 1.00 -9.71 0.76
C ASP A 305 0.20 -8.82 -0.19
N GLY A 306 0.86 -7.79 -0.74
CA GLY A 306 0.17 -6.73 -1.46
C GLY A 306 -0.54 -7.20 -2.73
N ILE A 307 -1.80 -6.78 -2.88
CA ILE A 307 -2.60 -7.02 -4.09
C ILE A 307 -2.55 -5.79 -5.02
N MET A 308 -2.72 -6.01 -6.33
CA MET A 308 -2.88 -4.93 -7.31
C MET A 308 -4.33 -4.83 -7.77
N GLU A 309 -4.84 -3.60 -7.88
CA GLU A 309 -6.08 -3.27 -8.60
C GLU A 309 -5.79 -2.31 -9.75
N GLU A 310 -6.61 -2.35 -10.81
CA GLU A 310 -6.56 -1.39 -11.93
C GLU A 310 -7.78 -0.46 -11.87
N LEU A 311 -7.52 0.85 -11.74
CA LEU A 311 -8.53 1.88 -11.86
C LEU A 311 -8.57 2.44 -13.28
N ALA A 312 -9.77 2.53 -13.85
CA ALA A 312 -10.04 3.17 -15.12
C ALA A 312 -10.65 4.56 -14.88
N LEU A 313 -9.79 5.54 -14.67
CA LEU A 313 -10.18 6.89 -14.24
C LEU A 313 -10.75 7.69 -15.42
N PRO A 314 -12.03 8.12 -15.39
CA PRO A 314 -12.62 8.93 -16.45
C PRO A 314 -11.87 10.26 -16.62
N GLN A 315 -11.58 10.64 -17.87
CA GLN A 315 -10.99 11.94 -18.18
C GLN A 315 -12.06 13.02 -18.39
N PRO A 316 -11.74 14.30 -18.14
CA PRO A 316 -12.59 15.41 -18.54
C PRO A 316 -12.96 15.30 -20.03
N GLY A 317 -14.26 15.36 -20.36
CA GLY A 317 -14.75 15.19 -21.74
C GLY A 317 -15.20 13.77 -22.13
N GLY A 318 -15.17 12.81 -21.18
CA GLY A 318 -16.05 11.63 -21.15
C GLY A 318 -15.79 10.50 -22.16
N ARG A 319 -14.86 10.65 -23.10
CA ARG A 319 -14.58 9.62 -24.13
C ARG A 319 -13.35 8.74 -23.86
N GLN A 320 -12.49 9.11 -22.91
CA GLN A 320 -11.25 8.39 -22.63
C GLN A 320 -11.09 8.19 -21.11
N SER A 321 -10.51 7.05 -20.72
CA SER A 321 -10.10 6.78 -19.35
C SER A 321 -8.60 6.54 -19.27
N VAL A 322 -8.00 6.96 -18.17
CA VAL A 322 -6.59 6.67 -17.86
C VAL A 322 -6.56 5.50 -16.90
N ARG A 323 -5.78 4.47 -17.26
CA ARG A 323 -5.57 3.30 -16.39
C ARG A 323 -4.46 3.58 -15.38
N VAL A 324 -4.75 3.32 -14.12
CA VAL A 324 -3.80 3.46 -13.01
C VAL A 324 -3.81 2.18 -12.20
N ASN A 325 -2.63 1.60 -12.00
CA ASN A 325 -2.47 0.44 -11.13
C ASN A 325 -2.17 0.91 -9.72
N ILE A 326 -2.93 0.38 -8.75
CA ILE A 326 -2.73 0.63 -7.33
C ILE A 326 -2.34 -0.68 -6.67
N LYS A 327 -1.26 -0.65 -5.90
CA LYS A 327 -0.82 -1.81 -5.11
C LYS A 327 -1.04 -1.52 -3.63
N HIS A 328 -1.92 -2.30 -3.00
CA HIS A 328 -2.24 -2.15 -1.58
C HIS A 328 -1.26 -2.92 -0.73
N PHE A 329 -0.78 -2.32 0.36
CA PHE A 329 0.01 -3.04 1.34
C PHE A 329 -0.89 -3.80 2.31
N THR A 330 -1.41 -4.95 1.85
CA THR A 330 -2.47 -5.72 2.53
C THR A 330 -2.18 -5.95 4.02
N SER A 331 -0.98 -6.44 4.38
CA SER A 331 -0.60 -6.68 5.78
C SER A 331 -0.72 -5.44 6.65
N ALA A 332 -0.33 -4.25 6.18
CA ALA A 332 -0.45 -3.02 6.94
C ALA A 332 -1.91 -2.63 7.23
N TRP A 333 -2.82 -2.86 6.28
CA TRP A 333 -4.24 -2.60 6.49
C TRP A 333 -4.88 -3.66 7.39
N VAL A 334 -4.50 -4.93 7.25
CA VAL A 334 -4.94 -6.01 8.13
C VAL A 334 -4.47 -5.78 9.56
N VAL A 335 -3.20 -5.38 9.78
CA VAL A 335 -2.69 -5.03 11.11
C VAL A 335 -3.51 -3.89 11.72
N GLN A 336 -3.81 -2.82 10.98
CA GLN A 336 -4.66 -1.73 11.48
C GLN A 336 -6.07 -2.22 11.84
N ALA A 337 -6.68 -3.04 10.96
CA ALA A 337 -8.01 -3.59 11.17
C ALA A 337 -8.06 -4.60 12.35
N LEU A 338 -6.98 -5.29 12.67
CA LEU A 338 -6.93 -6.23 13.77
C LEU A 338 -6.50 -5.59 15.09
N ALA A 339 -5.57 -4.64 15.07
CA ALA A 339 -5.08 -3.98 16.28
C ALA A 339 -6.22 -3.34 17.08
N GLU A 340 -7.19 -2.72 16.41
CA GLU A 340 -8.29 -2.02 17.09
C GLU A 340 -9.51 -2.92 17.38
N ALA A 341 -9.41 -4.24 17.15
CA ALA A 341 -10.54 -5.15 17.32
C ALA A 341 -10.57 -5.75 18.74
N PRO A 342 -11.77 -5.91 19.35
CA PRO A 342 -11.90 -6.64 20.59
C PRO A 342 -11.55 -8.12 20.37
N GLN A 343 -10.64 -8.65 21.21
CA GLN A 343 -10.32 -10.09 21.29
C GLN A 343 -9.73 -10.73 20.01
N VAL A 344 -8.69 -10.15 19.42
CA VAL A 344 -7.96 -10.80 18.31
C VAL A 344 -7.01 -11.90 18.80
N PRO A 345 -7.02 -13.09 18.18
CA PRO A 345 -6.02 -14.12 18.44
C PRO A 345 -4.61 -13.58 18.18
N ALA A 346 -3.74 -13.60 19.20
CA ALA A 346 -2.38 -13.08 19.11
C ALA A 346 -1.59 -13.66 17.92
N VAL A 347 -1.82 -14.94 17.59
CA VAL A 347 -1.20 -15.63 16.44
C VAL A 347 -1.59 -14.97 15.11
N ARG A 348 -2.84 -14.56 14.95
CA ARG A 348 -3.33 -13.95 13.70
C ARG A 348 -2.72 -12.58 13.47
N LEU A 349 -2.66 -11.76 14.51
CA LEU A 349 -2.01 -10.45 14.45
C LEU A 349 -0.50 -10.59 14.25
N SER A 350 0.15 -11.52 14.97
CA SER A 350 1.56 -11.82 14.80
C SER A 350 1.89 -12.20 13.36
N ARG A 351 1.05 -13.03 12.70
CA ARG A 351 1.21 -13.36 11.28
C ARG A 351 1.16 -12.12 10.39
N ALA A 352 0.19 -11.23 10.59
CA ALA A 352 0.07 -10.01 9.79
C ALA A 352 1.26 -9.07 10.02
N LEU A 353 1.74 -8.96 11.27
CA LEU A 353 2.96 -8.22 11.62
C LEU A 353 4.20 -8.82 10.97
N SER A 354 4.34 -10.15 10.96
CA SER A 354 5.46 -10.82 10.26
C SER A 354 5.47 -10.49 8.77
N SER A 355 4.32 -10.59 8.08
CA SER A 355 4.20 -10.21 6.66
C SER A 355 4.50 -8.72 6.41
N LEU A 356 4.22 -7.84 7.38
CA LEU A 356 4.60 -6.43 7.32
C LEU A 356 6.11 -6.25 7.48
N TRP A 357 6.74 -6.95 8.43
CA TRP A 357 8.17 -6.87 8.71
C TRP A 357 9.04 -7.53 7.65
N GLU A 358 8.55 -8.54 6.94
CA GLU A 358 9.21 -9.13 5.77
C GLU A 358 9.48 -8.12 4.66
N ARG A 359 8.75 -7.00 4.64
CA ARG A 359 8.93 -5.90 3.69
C ARG A 359 9.83 -4.78 4.21
N TYR A 360 10.32 -4.87 5.45
CA TYR A 360 11.20 -3.87 6.03
C TYR A 360 12.64 -4.06 5.58
N GLU A 361 13.16 -3.10 4.82
CA GLU A 361 14.53 -3.10 4.35
C GLU A 361 15.42 -2.42 5.37
N ALA A 362 16.01 -3.19 6.28
CA ALA A 362 16.83 -2.67 7.36
C ALA A 362 17.91 -1.72 6.83
N GLY A 363 18.64 -2.06 5.76
CA GLY A 363 19.68 -1.18 5.19
C GLY A 363 19.19 0.23 4.82
N VAL A 364 17.94 0.35 4.37
CA VAL A 364 17.31 1.61 3.97
C VAL A 364 16.52 2.24 5.12
N GLY A 365 16.03 1.44 6.07
CA GLY A 365 15.18 1.88 7.16
C GLY A 365 13.73 2.15 6.75
N LEU A 366 13.26 1.58 5.64
CA LEU A 366 11.95 1.82 5.03
C LEU A 366 11.33 0.51 4.51
N TRP A 367 10.06 0.55 4.11
CA TRP A 367 9.35 -0.62 3.58
C TRP A 367 9.34 -0.65 2.04
N ALA A 368 9.72 -1.79 1.47
CA ALA A 368 9.81 -2.01 0.03
C ALA A 368 9.04 -3.26 -0.43
N TRP A 369 8.63 -3.27 -1.70
CA TRP A 369 8.15 -4.49 -2.32
C TRP A 369 9.30 -5.47 -2.54
N GLY A 370 9.01 -6.77 -2.61
CA GLY A 370 10.02 -7.80 -2.92
C GLY A 370 10.61 -7.71 -4.34
N SER A 371 10.10 -6.80 -5.18
CA SER A 371 10.74 -6.38 -6.43
C SER A 371 11.93 -5.45 -6.20
N GLY A 372 12.08 -4.91 -5.00
CA GLY A 372 13.03 -3.85 -4.64
C GLY A 372 12.44 -2.45 -4.75
N ASP A 373 11.23 -2.28 -5.29
CA ASP A 373 10.58 -0.98 -5.41
C ASP A 373 10.30 -0.39 -4.03
N LEU A 374 10.68 0.88 -3.83
CA LEU A 374 10.55 1.60 -2.56
C LEU A 374 9.49 2.71 -2.63
N PRO A 375 8.19 2.36 -2.67
CA PRO A 375 7.13 3.35 -2.73
C PRO A 375 6.92 4.06 -1.39
N ILE A 376 6.69 5.38 -1.43
CA ILE A 376 6.53 6.16 -0.20
C ILE A 376 5.31 5.73 0.63
N TRP A 377 4.21 5.32 0.00
CA TRP A 377 2.99 4.95 0.71
C TRP A 377 3.15 3.68 1.56
N MET A 378 4.04 2.76 1.18
CA MET A 378 4.28 1.56 2.00
C MET A 378 4.86 1.93 3.36
N THR A 379 5.74 2.93 3.41
CA THR A 379 6.28 3.42 4.68
C THR A 379 5.17 4.03 5.53
N LEU A 380 4.32 4.90 4.95
CA LEU A 380 3.17 5.47 5.66
C LEU A 380 2.23 4.39 6.22
N ASP A 381 1.84 3.43 5.37
CA ASP A 381 0.95 2.34 5.75
C ASP A 381 1.57 1.50 6.89
N ALA A 382 2.87 1.18 6.80
CA ALA A 382 3.57 0.40 7.80
C ALA A 382 3.67 1.10 9.15
N VAL A 383 4.11 2.36 9.18
CA VAL A 383 4.30 3.09 10.45
C VAL A 383 2.96 3.39 11.10
N THR A 384 1.91 3.60 10.31
CA THR A 384 0.53 3.71 10.82
C THR A 384 0.08 2.41 11.46
N ALA A 385 0.31 1.27 10.78
CA ALA A 385 -0.04 -0.04 11.30
C ALA A 385 0.70 -0.41 12.59
N LEU A 386 2.00 -0.17 12.65
CA LEU A 386 2.80 -0.40 13.85
C LEU A 386 2.35 0.49 15.01
N ARG A 387 1.99 1.75 14.74
CA ARG A 387 1.43 2.64 15.76
C ARG A 387 0.10 2.11 16.29
N SER A 388 -0.83 1.69 15.43
CA SER A 388 -2.10 1.09 15.86
C SER A 388 -1.86 -0.16 16.71
N ALA A 389 -0.96 -1.05 16.29
CA ALA A 389 -0.61 -2.25 17.06
C ALA A 389 0.02 -1.91 18.42
N ALA A 390 0.90 -0.92 18.49
CA ALA A 390 1.54 -0.51 19.75
C ALA A 390 0.54 0.11 20.74
N LEU A 391 -0.48 0.83 20.25
CA LEU A 391 -1.53 1.41 21.10
C LEU A 391 -2.53 0.36 21.60
N ALA A 392 -2.75 -0.70 20.83
CA ALA A 392 -3.68 -1.76 21.17
C ALA A 392 -3.17 -2.73 22.24
N PHE A 393 -1.85 -2.93 22.36
CA PHE A 393 -1.26 -3.92 23.26
C PHE A 393 -0.31 -3.29 24.27
N THR A 394 -0.61 -3.48 25.56
CA THR A 394 0.37 -3.36 26.64
C THR A 394 1.32 -4.58 26.62
N ALA A 395 2.21 -4.60 25.63
CA ALA A 395 3.30 -5.57 25.34
C ALA A 395 2.89 -7.02 24.97
N PRO A 396 3.26 -7.48 23.75
CA PRO A 396 4.29 -8.52 23.57
C PRO A 396 5.20 -8.24 22.33
N PRO A 397 6.20 -9.08 21.95
CA PRO A 397 7.42 -8.59 21.31
C PRO A 397 7.14 -7.98 19.93
N PHE A 398 7.23 -6.66 19.85
CA PHE A 398 7.07 -5.87 18.63
C PHE A 398 8.28 -6.00 17.67
N LEU A 399 9.21 -6.91 17.98
CA LEU A 399 10.47 -7.08 17.29
C LEU A 399 10.40 -8.29 16.37
N PRO A 400 11.14 -8.28 15.24
CA PRO A 400 11.22 -9.43 14.36
C PRO A 400 11.61 -10.69 15.15
N PRO A 401 11.05 -11.87 14.82
CA PRO A 401 11.39 -13.10 15.52
C PRO A 401 12.90 -13.37 15.43
N ALA A 402 13.49 -13.80 16.55
CA ALA A 402 14.87 -14.28 16.55
C ALA A 402 14.94 -15.53 15.67
N ALA A 403 15.93 -15.59 14.78
CA ALA A 403 16.20 -16.80 14.01
C ALA A 403 16.84 -17.85 14.93
N GLU A 404 16.18 -19.02 15.09
CA GLU A 404 16.77 -20.23 15.67
C GLU A 404 17.75 -20.91 14.71
#